data_AF-A0A9N7YTX9-F1
#
_entry.id   AF-A0A9N7YTX9-F1
#
_cell.length_a   1.000
_cell.length_b   1.000
_cell.length_c   1.000
_cell.angle_alpha   90.00
_cell.angle_beta   90.00
_cell.angle_gamma   90.00
#
_symmetry.space_group_name_H-M   'P 1'
#
loop_
_entity.id
_entity.type
_entity.pdbx_description
1 polymer ?
#
loop_
_entity_poly.entity_id
_entity_poly.type
_entity_poly.pdbx_seq_one_letter_code
_entity_poly.pdbx_strand_id
1 'polypeptide(L)'
;MVEWENCTAPEVIRLQDKNPYSFQSDVYAFGIVLYELMSGVLPYSNINNRDQIIFMVGRGYLAPDLSKVRSNCPKAMKRLMADCLKKKREERPLFPQ
;
A
#
# COMPACT_ATOMS: atom_id res chain seq x y z
N MET A 1 15.90 -3.38 5.94
CA MET A 1 15.45 -4.34 4.91
C MET A 1 13.96 -4.11 4.76
N VAL A 2 13.49 -3.70 3.58
CA VAL A 2 12.04 -3.54 3.35
C VAL A 2 11.45 -4.94 3.27
N GLU A 3 10.57 -5.29 4.21
CA GLU A 3 9.90 -6.60 4.22
C GLU A 3 8.80 -6.62 3.15
N TRP A 4 8.74 -7.69 2.35
CA TRP A 4 7.85 -7.77 1.18
C TRP A 4 6.37 -7.72 1.57
N GLU A 5 6.01 -8.22 2.76
CA GLU A 5 4.64 -8.18 3.28
C GLU A 5 4.07 -6.75 3.38
N ASN A 6 4.94 -5.74 3.51
CA ASN A 6 4.52 -4.35 3.67
C ASN A 6 4.08 -3.70 2.36
N CYS A 7 4.62 -4.13 1.22
CA CYS A 7 4.34 -3.58 -0.10
C CYS A 7 3.38 -4.43 -0.93
N THR A 8 2.98 -5.60 -0.44
CA THR A 8 2.13 -6.53 -1.18
C THR A 8 0.66 -6.09 -1.15
N ALA A 9 0.04 -6.05 -2.32
CA ALA A 9 -1.36 -5.66 -2.47
C ALA A 9 -2.33 -6.69 -1.85
N PRO A 10 -3.50 -6.25 -1.33
CA PRO A 10 -4.47 -7.14 -0.67
C PRO A 10 -4.89 -8.35 -1.51
N GLU A 11 -5.07 -8.17 -2.81
CA GLU A 11 -5.44 -9.23 -3.75
C GLU A 11 -4.33 -10.26 -3.96
N VAL A 12 -3.07 -9.83 -3.91
CA VAL A 12 -1.89 -10.70 -4.00
C VAL A 12 -1.73 -11.51 -2.73
N ILE A 13 -1.98 -10.92 -1.55
CA ILE A 13 -1.98 -11.65 -0.28
C ILE A 13 -3.05 -12.75 -0.26
N ARG A 14 -4.25 -12.46 -0.77
CA ARG A 14 -5.39 -13.40 -0.70
C ARG A 14 -5.25 -14.60 -1.63
N LEU A 15 -4.49 -14.48 -2.73
CA LEU A 15 -4.32 -15.51 -3.77
C LEU A 15 -5.65 -16.14 -4.25
N GLN A 16 -6.73 -15.36 -4.29
CA GLN A 16 -8.06 -15.87 -4.68
C GLN A 16 -8.27 -15.87 -6.20
N ASP A 17 -7.60 -14.97 -6.91
CA ASP A 17 -7.63 -14.89 -8.36
C ASP A 17 -6.58 -15.82 -8.97
N LYS A 18 -6.88 -16.38 -10.14
CA LYS A 18 -5.92 -17.21 -10.90
C LYS A 18 -4.65 -16.44 -11.29
N ASN A 19 -4.76 -15.12 -11.49
CA ASN A 19 -3.63 -14.22 -11.67
C ASN A 19 -3.82 -12.96 -10.82
N PRO A 20 -3.29 -12.93 -9.58
CA PRO A 20 -3.48 -11.79 -8.69
C PRO A 20 -2.49 -10.64 -8.97
N TYR A 21 -1.40 -10.91 -9.70
CA TYR A 21 -0.42 -9.91 -10.11
C TYR A 21 -0.93 -9.13 -11.32
N SER A 22 -0.86 -7.81 -11.24
CA SER A 22 -1.35 -6.88 -12.26
C SER A 22 -0.61 -5.54 -12.20
N PHE A 23 -0.76 -4.69 -13.22
CA PHE A 23 -0.21 -3.32 -13.13
C PHE A 23 -0.71 -2.57 -11.89
N GLN A 24 -1.94 -2.85 -11.45
CA GLN A 24 -2.52 -2.27 -10.26
C GLN A 24 -1.89 -2.80 -8.96
N SER A 25 -1.35 -4.02 -8.93
CA SER A 25 -0.57 -4.49 -7.77
C SER A 25 0.76 -3.76 -7.67
N ASP A 26 1.39 -3.43 -8.81
CA ASP A 26 2.61 -2.63 -8.85
C ASP A 26 2.34 -1.18 -8.42
N VAL A 27 1.20 -0.61 -8.82
CA VAL A 27 0.75 0.72 -8.37
C VAL A 27 0.56 0.75 -6.84
N TYR A 28 0.03 -0.32 -6.25
CA TYR A 28 -0.09 -0.41 -4.79
C TYR A 28 1.28 -0.43 -4.11
N ALA A 29 2.21 -1.26 -4.60
CA ALA A 29 3.58 -1.29 -4.09
C ALA A 29 4.27 0.07 -4.21
N PHE A 30 4.06 0.78 -5.33
CA PHE A 30 4.52 2.16 -5.51
C PHE A 30 3.88 3.12 -4.49
N GLY A 31 2.59 2.98 -4.20
CA GLY A 31 1.91 3.76 -3.16
C GLY A 31 2.53 3.58 -1.78
N ILE A 32 3.01 2.37 -1.46
CA ILE A 32 3.73 2.08 -0.21
C ILE A 32 5.10 2.75 -0.21
N VAL A 33 5.83 2.71 -1.33
CA VAL A 33 7.12 3.41 -1.46
C VAL A 33 6.93 4.93 -1.33
N LEU A 34 5.88 5.50 -1.93
CA LEU A 34 5.54 6.91 -1.74
C LEU A 34 5.26 7.23 -0.27
N TYR A 35 4.53 6.36 0.42
CA TYR A 35 4.29 6.51 1.85
C TYR A 35 5.59 6.52 2.65
N GLU A 36 6.51 5.60 2.38
CA GLU A 36 7.81 5.54 3.04
C GLU A 36 8.64 6.81 2.77
N LEU A 37 8.68 7.29 1.53
CA LEU A 37 9.39 8.52 1.16
C LEU A 37 8.80 9.76 1.86
N MET A 38 7.46 9.87 1.93
CA MET A 38 6.80 11.07 2.44
C MET A 38 6.65 11.08 3.97
N SER A 39 6.65 9.92 4.62
CA SER A 39 6.57 9.79 6.08
C SER A 39 7.94 9.57 6.73
N GLY A 40 8.89 8.96 6.00
CA GLY A 40 10.18 8.52 6.54
C GLY A 40 10.08 7.32 7.48
N VAL A 41 8.92 6.63 7.52
CA VAL A 41 8.69 5.47 8.38
C VAL A 41 8.14 4.31 7.55
N LEU A 42 8.48 3.09 7.96
CA LEU A 42 7.88 1.90 7.38
C LEU A 42 6.37 1.84 7.74
N PRO A 43 5.52 1.38 6.82
CA PRO A 43 4.13 1.10 7.14
C PRO A 43 4.06 0.00 8.22
N TYR A 44 3.02 0.05 9.06
CA TYR A 44 2.74 -0.95 10.09
C TYR A 44 3.85 -1.18 11.13
N SER A 45 4.77 -0.22 11.30
CA SER A 45 5.87 -0.29 12.27
C SER A 45 5.45 -0.49 13.74
N ASN A 46 4.16 -0.36 14.04
CA ASN A 46 3.55 -0.62 15.34
C ASN A 46 3.03 -2.06 15.53
N ILE A 47 3.14 -2.91 14.50
CA ILE A 47 2.69 -4.30 14.52
C ILE A 47 3.91 -5.20 14.35
N ASN A 48 4.26 -5.94 15.40
CA ASN A 48 5.42 -6.85 15.38
C ASN A 48 5.11 -8.23 14.77
N ASN A 49 3.83 -8.56 14.59
CA ASN A 49 3.41 -9.85 14.05
C ASN A 49 3.11 -9.75 12.55
N ARG A 50 3.95 -10.40 11.73
CA ARG A 50 3.83 -10.43 10.27
C ARG A 50 2.54 -11.10 9.79
N ASP A 51 2.15 -12.23 10.39
CA ASP A 51 0.93 -12.93 10.03
C ASP A 51 -0.32 -12.08 10.28
N GLN A 52 -0.27 -11.25 11.34
CA GLN A 52 -1.33 -10.28 11.62
C GLN A 52 -1.40 -9.21 10.53
N ILE A 53 -0.26 -8.68 10.07
CA ILE A 53 -0.23 -7.71 8.95
C ILE A 53 -0.84 -8.34 7.69
N ILE A 54 -0.37 -9.52 7.30
CA ILE A 54 -0.85 -10.26 6.13
C ILE A 54 -2.37 -10.47 6.23
N PHE A 55 -2.86 -10.97 7.37
CA PHE A 55 -4.28 -11.19 7.57
C PHE A 55 -5.11 -9.90 7.50
N MET A 56 -4.67 -8.84 8.18
CA MET A 56 -5.42 -7.58 8.24
C MET A 56 -5.39 -6.83 6.90
N VAL A 57 -4.26 -6.79 6.19
CA VAL A 57 -4.16 -6.19 4.85
C VAL A 57 -4.97 -7.00 3.85
N GLY A 58 -4.86 -8.33 3.86
CA GLY A 58 -5.64 -9.22 3.00
C GLY A 58 -7.16 -9.08 3.21
N ARG A 59 -7.62 -8.91 4.45
CA ARG A 59 -9.03 -8.59 4.75
C ARG A 59 -9.39 -7.14 4.47
N GLY A 60 -8.39 -6.27 4.30
CA GLY A 60 -8.49 -4.82 4.16
C GLY A 60 -9.05 -4.12 5.39
N TYR A 61 -8.67 -4.61 6.57
CA TYR A 61 -8.83 -3.95 7.86
C TYR A 61 -7.65 -3.04 8.20
N LEU A 62 -6.54 -3.19 7.50
CA LEU A 62 -5.32 -2.42 7.70
C LEU A 62 -4.91 -1.75 6.39
N ALA A 63 -4.53 -0.48 6.48
CA ALA A 63 -3.98 0.34 5.41
C ALA A 63 -2.95 1.31 6.00
N PRO A 64 -2.02 1.85 5.20
CA PRO A 64 -1.01 2.80 5.68
C PRO A 64 -1.65 4.06 6.27
N ASP A 65 -1.16 4.49 7.42
CA ASP A 65 -1.70 5.64 8.14
C ASP A 65 -1.18 6.96 7.53
N LEU A 66 -1.94 7.52 6.60
CA LEU A 66 -1.61 8.77 5.91
C LEU A 66 -1.55 10.00 6.83
N SER A 67 -1.87 9.88 8.13
CA SER A 67 -1.63 10.94 9.12
C SER A 67 -0.14 11.10 9.46
N LYS A 68 0.67 10.05 9.30
CA LYS A 68 2.12 10.04 9.54
C LYS A 68 2.94 10.74 8.45
N VAL A 69 2.29 11.12 7.35
CA VAL A 69 2.91 11.88 6.26
C VAL A 69 3.25 13.29 6.74
N ARG A 70 4.45 13.77 6.42
CA ARG A 70 4.93 15.10 6.85
C ARG A 70 4.00 16.22 6.39
N SER A 71 3.88 17.28 7.20
CA SER A 71 3.02 18.44 6.93
C SER A 71 3.41 19.24 5.67
N ASN A 72 4.67 19.15 5.25
CA ASN A 72 5.17 19.78 4.01
C ASN A 72 4.87 18.95 2.74
N CYS A 73 4.23 17.78 2.86
CA CYS A 73 3.83 16.98 1.71
C CYS A 73 2.78 17.72 0.86
N PRO A 74 3.00 17.90 -0.45
CA PRO A 74 2.01 18.50 -1.34
C PRO A 74 0.68 17.73 -1.29
N LYS A 75 -0.45 18.45 -1.23
CA LYS A 75 -1.79 17.83 -1.21
C LYS A 75 -2.01 16.88 -2.40
N ALA A 76 -1.47 17.23 -3.57
CA ALA A 76 -1.52 16.39 -4.76
C ALA A 76 -0.80 15.04 -4.55
N MET A 77 0.37 15.05 -3.89
CA MET A 77 1.12 13.83 -3.57
C MET A 77 0.37 12.97 -2.56
N LYS A 78 -0.19 13.60 -1.51
CA LYS A 78 -1.02 12.88 -0.52
C LYS A 78 -2.24 12.22 -1.16
N ARG A 79 -2.88 12.89 -2.12
CA ARG A 79 -4.00 12.34 -2.88
C ARG A 79 -3.57 11.19 -3.78
N LEU A 80 -2.51 11.36 -4.56
CA LEU A 80 -1.96 10.30 -5.43
C LEU A 80 -1.66 9.03 -4.62
N MET A 81 -0.96 9.16 -3.50
CA MET A 81 -0.67 8.06 -2.59
C MET A 81 -1.94 7.37 -2.07
N ALA A 82 -2.96 8.15 -1.68
CA ALA A 82 -4.25 7.59 -1.24
C ALA A 82 -4.98 6.82 -2.36
N ASP A 83 -4.86 7.29 -3.61
CA ASP A 83 -5.45 6.65 -4.79
C ASP A 83 -4.68 5.37 -5.16
N CYS A 84 -3.34 5.34 -5.03
CA CYS A 84 -2.53 4.14 -5.23
C CYS A 84 -2.81 3.05 -4.17
N LEU A 85 -3.10 3.45 -2.94
CA LEU A 85 -3.33 2.54 -1.80
C LEU A 85 -4.78 2.07 -1.65
N LYS A 86 -5.62 2.25 -2.68
CA LYS A 86 -7.02 1.77 -2.66
C LYS A 86 -7.08 0.26 -2.52
N LYS A 87 -8.05 -0.21 -1.72
CA LYS A 87 -8.29 -1.63 -1.47
C LYS A 87 -8.69 -2.37 -2.74
N LYS A 88 -9.61 -1.80 -3.54
CA LYS A 88 -9.97 -2.36 -4.85
C LYS A 88 -8.92 -1.96 -5.86
N ARG A 89 -8.37 -2.94 -6.58
CA ARG A 89 -7.31 -2.70 -7.56
C ARG A 89 -7.82 -1.82 -8.72
N GLU A 90 -9.08 -1.95 -9.09
CA GLU A 90 -9.71 -1.21 -10.19
C GLU A 90 -9.87 0.28 -9.90
N GLU A 91 -9.83 0.68 -8.63
CA GLU A 91 -9.89 2.08 -8.21
C GLU A 91 -8.50 2.75 -8.21
N ARG A 92 -7.42 1.99 -8.44
CA ARG A 92 -6.06 2.51 -8.47
C ARG A 92 -5.76 3.14 -9.84
N PRO A 93 -5.04 4.28 -9.89
CA PRO A 93 -4.62 4.87 -11.15
C PRO A 93 -3.63 3.95 -11.88
N LEU A 94 -3.53 4.09 -13.20
CA LEU A 94 -2.48 3.44 -13.98
C LEU A 94 -1.35 4.43 -14.24
N PHE A 95 -0.12 3.92 -14.36
CA PHE A 95 0.96 4.73 -14.91
C PHE A 95 0.66 5.02 -16.38
N PRO A 96 0.75 6.28 -16.83
CA PRO A 96 0.73 6.59 -18.25
C PRO A 96 1.84 5.80 -18.96
N GLN A 97 1.51 5.18 -20.10
CA GLN A 97 2.49 4.52 -20.97
C GLN A 97 3.23 5.55 -21.83
#